data_AF-A0A453N0R4-F1
#
_entry.id   AF-A0A453N0R4-F1
#
_cell.length_a   1.000
_cell.length_b   1.000
_cell.length_c   1.000
_cell.angle_alpha   90.00
_cell.angle_beta   90.00
_cell.angle_gamma   90.00
#
_symmetry.space_group_name_H-M   'P 1'
#
loop_
_entity.id
_entity.type
_entity.pdbx_description
1 polymer ?
#
loop_
_entity_poly.entity_id
_entity_poly.type
_entity_poly.pdbx_seq_one_letter_code
_entity_poly.pdbx_strand_id
1 'polypeptide(L)'
;QTCPLLLRVFTKVGGHHLNEEFSERGKEPKDEVQIYTWKDATLRELTDLVKEVALPARKRNARLSFAFVYPDKNGRFVVKQVGSTFSYGHGRGDDAKSLGDLGFQIGDYLSVSIM
;
A
#
# COMPACT_ATOMS: atom_id res chain seq x y z
N GLN A 1 -23.26 0.35 11.26
CA GLN A 1 -22.09 -0.56 11.30
C GLN A 1 -21.66 -0.80 9.86
N THR A 2 -20.35 -0.77 9.58
CA THR A 2 -19.82 -0.88 8.21
C THR A 2 -18.96 -2.13 8.11
N CYS A 3 -19.24 -3.00 7.14
CA CYS A 3 -18.43 -4.20 6.91
C CYS A 3 -17.02 -3.80 6.44
N PRO A 4 -15.96 -4.48 6.91
CA PRO A 4 -14.60 -4.24 6.44
C PRO A 4 -14.46 -4.63 4.96
N LEU A 5 -13.51 -3.99 4.28
CA LEU A 5 -13.08 -4.32 2.93
C LEU A 5 -11.81 -5.17 2.96
N LEU A 6 -11.63 -6.02 1.94
CA LEU A 6 -10.39 -6.73 1.69
C LEU A 6 -9.44 -5.82 0.89
N LEU A 7 -8.32 -5.45 1.49
CA LEU A 7 -7.25 -4.68 0.86
C LEU A 7 -6.11 -5.63 0.49
N ARG A 8 -5.80 -5.72 -0.81
CA ARG A 8 -4.63 -6.47 -1.32
C ARG A 8 -3.41 -5.54 -1.34
N VAL A 9 -2.39 -5.90 -0.58
CA VAL A 9 -1.17 -5.10 -0.39
C VAL A 9 0.03 -5.83 -0.98
N PHE A 10 0.73 -5.22 -1.91
CA PHE A 10 1.93 -5.79 -2.55
C PHE A 10 3.17 -5.07 -2.05
N THR A 11 4.06 -5.79 -1.37
CA THR A 11 5.28 -5.19 -0.79
C THR A 11 6.48 -5.42 -1.70
N LYS A 12 7.44 -4.48 -1.73
CA LYS A 12 8.72 -4.63 -2.45
C LYS A 12 9.82 -3.80 -1.79
N VAL A 13 11.03 -4.34 -1.73
CA VAL A 13 12.20 -3.60 -1.24
C VAL A 13 12.87 -2.85 -2.39
N GLY A 14 13.25 -1.60 -2.18
CA GLY A 14 14.05 -0.82 -3.12
C GLY A 14 13.27 -0.20 -4.30
N GLY A 15 11.94 -0.26 -4.28
CA GLY A 15 11.09 0.39 -5.28
C GLY A 15 9.66 -0.13 -5.25
N HIS A 16 8.77 0.44 -6.06
CA HIS A 16 7.45 -0.13 -6.32
C HIS A 16 7.54 -1.22 -7.39
N HIS A 17 6.56 -2.13 -7.42
CA HIS A 17 6.32 -2.99 -8.57
C HIS A 17 5.98 -2.14 -9.81
N LEU A 18 6.37 -2.60 -10.99
CA LEU A 18 6.07 -1.94 -12.25
C LEU A 18 4.59 -2.14 -12.62
N ASN A 19 4.07 -1.22 -13.43
CA ASN A 19 2.69 -1.26 -13.91
C ASN A 19 2.37 -2.59 -14.63
N GLU A 20 3.32 -3.07 -15.42
CA GLU A 20 3.19 -4.27 -16.23
C GLU A 20 2.97 -5.53 -15.39
N GLU A 21 3.55 -5.57 -14.18
CA GLU A 21 3.45 -6.69 -13.23
C GLU A 21 2.01 -6.92 -12.74
N PHE A 22 1.10 -5.96 -12.94
CA PHE A 22 -0.32 -6.06 -12.57
C PHE A 22 -1.25 -6.31 -13.76
N SER A 23 -0.71 -6.41 -14.97
CA SER A 23 -1.53 -6.46 -16.20
C SER A 23 -2.28 -7.78 -16.38
N GLU A 24 -1.74 -8.88 -15.85
CA GLU A 24 -2.31 -10.22 -15.99
C GLU A 24 -2.92 -10.69 -14.66
N ARG A 25 -4.25 -10.85 -14.64
CA ARG A 25 -4.97 -11.38 -13.48
C ARG A 25 -4.49 -12.79 -13.15
N GLY A 26 -4.13 -13.03 -11.89
CA GLY A 26 -3.57 -14.29 -11.41
C GLY A 26 -2.05 -14.40 -11.55
N LYS A 27 -1.40 -13.38 -12.12
CA LYS A 27 0.07 -13.27 -12.21
C LYS A 27 0.61 -12.02 -11.51
N GLU A 28 -0.18 -11.41 -10.63
CA GLU A 28 0.30 -10.32 -9.78
C GLU A 28 1.50 -10.77 -8.92
N PRO A 29 2.32 -9.83 -8.40
CA PRO A 29 3.47 -10.16 -7.58
C PRO A 29 3.10 -11.06 -6.39
N LYS A 30 3.96 -12.04 -6.09
CA LYS A 30 3.69 -13.05 -5.05
C LYS A 30 3.78 -12.52 -3.62
N ASP A 31 4.41 -11.37 -3.42
CA ASP A 31 4.57 -10.71 -2.11
C ASP A 31 3.30 -9.95 -1.69
N GLU A 32 2.14 -10.60 -1.89
CA GLU A 32 0.82 -10.12 -1.52
C GLU A 32 0.53 -10.39 -0.05
N VAL A 33 0.00 -9.38 0.63
CA VAL A 33 -0.53 -9.43 1.98
C VAL A 33 -1.98 -8.97 1.92
N GLN A 34 -2.87 -9.72 2.53
CA GLN A 34 -4.30 -9.39 2.59
C GLN A 34 -4.64 -8.79 3.95
N ILE A 35 -5.23 -7.61 3.92
CA ILE A 35 -5.59 -6.85 5.12
C ILE A 35 -7.09 -6.59 5.10
N TYR A 36 -7.79 -6.96 6.17
CA TYR A 36 -9.18 -6.56 6.40
C TYR A 36 -9.20 -5.21 7.11
N THR A 37 -9.76 -4.18 6.48
CA THR A 37 -9.71 -2.82 6.99
C THR A 37 -10.90 -1.97 6.52
N TRP A 38 -10.88 -0.67 6.79
CA TRP A 38 -11.89 0.30 6.37
C TRP A 38 -11.23 1.48 5.65
N LYS A 39 -12.03 2.34 5.01
CA LYS A 39 -11.50 3.50 4.27
C LYS A 39 -10.87 4.57 5.17
N ASP A 40 -11.22 4.62 6.44
CA ASP A 40 -10.62 5.52 7.43
C ASP A 40 -9.26 5.01 7.96
N ALA A 41 -8.82 3.82 7.56
CA ALA A 41 -7.52 3.30 7.93
C ALA A 41 -6.38 4.20 7.44
N THR A 42 -5.51 4.56 8.36
CA THR A 42 -4.40 5.50 8.17
C THR A 42 -3.17 4.82 7.57
N LEU A 43 -2.33 5.59 6.88
CA LEU A 43 -1.02 5.08 6.43
C LEU A 43 -0.16 4.60 7.60
N ARG A 44 -0.35 5.16 8.80
CA ARG A 44 0.33 4.70 10.00
C ARG A 44 -0.10 3.29 10.41
N GLU A 45 -1.39 3.02 10.48
CA GLU A 45 -1.91 1.69 10.80
C GLU A 45 -1.45 0.65 9.77
N LEU A 46 -1.48 1.01 8.48
CA LEU A 46 -0.97 0.17 7.41
C LEU A 46 0.54 -0.08 7.53
N THR A 47 1.32 0.91 7.97
CA THR A 47 2.76 0.75 8.24
C THR A 47 3.02 -0.28 9.33
N ASP A 48 2.28 -0.21 10.43
CA ASP A 48 2.45 -1.14 11.54
C ASP A 48 2.05 -2.56 11.16
N LEU A 49 0.98 -2.75 10.37
CA LEU A 49 0.61 -4.05 9.79
C LEU A 49 1.68 -4.60 8.83
N VAL A 50 2.20 -3.76 7.92
CA VAL A 50 3.27 -4.18 6.99
C VAL A 50 4.52 -4.62 7.74
N LYS A 51 4.84 -3.99 8.89
CA LYS A 51 5.98 -4.40 9.72
C LYS A 51 5.80 -5.79 10.32
N GLU A 52 4.58 -6.25 10.56
CA GLU A 52 4.34 -7.61 11.09
C GLU A 52 4.77 -8.68 10.08
N VAL A 53 4.55 -8.43 8.79
CA VAL A 53 4.76 -9.40 7.70
C VAL A 53 6.06 -9.19 6.91
N ALA A 54 6.54 -7.96 6.76
CA ALA A 54 7.73 -7.62 5.97
C ALA A 54 8.89 -7.16 6.88
N LEU A 55 9.81 -8.07 7.21
CA LEU A 55 10.98 -7.78 8.08
C LEU A 55 11.80 -6.55 7.67
N PRO A 56 12.05 -6.26 6.37
CA PRO A 56 12.77 -5.05 5.97
C PRO A 56 12.12 -3.76 6.42
N ALA A 57 10.79 -3.74 6.56
CA ALA A 57 10.05 -2.57 7.05
C ALA A 57 10.31 -2.29 8.54
N ARG A 58 10.91 -3.21 9.31
CA ARG A 58 11.24 -3.02 10.74
C ARG A 58 12.56 -2.29 10.96
N LYS A 59 13.32 -1.95 9.92
CA LYS A 59 14.58 -1.20 10.08
C LYS A 59 14.27 0.22 10.57
N ARG A 60 15.11 0.74 11.49
CA ARG A 60 14.89 2.03 12.15
C ARG A 60 14.74 3.20 11.17
N ASN A 61 15.47 3.16 10.07
CA ASN A 61 15.49 4.18 9.02
C ASN A 61 14.63 3.81 7.81
N ALA A 62 13.84 2.73 7.86
CA ALA A 62 13.02 2.33 6.73
C ALA A 62 11.94 3.39 6.46
N ARG A 63 11.81 3.77 5.19
CA ARG A 63 10.72 4.60 4.67
C ARG A 63 9.78 3.71 3.88
N LEU A 64 8.49 3.80 4.18
CA LEU A 64 7.45 3.11 3.42
C LEU A 64 6.78 4.12 2.50
N SER A 65 6.85 3.87 1.20
CA SER A 65 6.13 4.64 0.18
C SER A 65 4.90 3.86 -0.25
N PHE A 66 3.75 4.53 -0.27
CA PHE A 66 2.45 3.94 -0.59
C PHE A 66 1.99 4.45 -1.96
N ALA A 67 1.52 3.52 -2.79
CA ALA A 67 0.95 3.82 -4.09
C ALA A 67 -0.32 3.01 -4.32
N PHE A 68 -1.32 3.61 -4.94
CA PHE A 68 -2.48 2.86 -5.44
C PHE A 68 -2.16 2.27 -6.80
N VAL A 69 -2.69 1.07 -7.04
CA VAL A 69 -2.56 0.37 -8.30
C VAL A 69 -3.94 0.05 -8.82
N TYR A 70 -4.27 0.60 -9.98
CA TYR A 70 -5.61 0.51 -10.57
C TYR A 70 -5.55 0.62 -12.10
N PRO A 71 -6.52 0.06 -12.84
CA PRO A 71 -6.59 0.23 -14.28
C PRO A 71 -6.98 1.67 -14.65
N ASP A 72 -6.26 2.26 -15.60
CA ASP A 72 -6.63 3.53 -16.21
C ASP A 72 -7.82 3.36 -17.17
N LYS A 73 -8.23 4.47 -17.81
CA LYS A 73 -9.34 4.46 -18.78
C LYS A 73 -9.09 3.58 -20.02
N ASN A 74 -7.84 3.23 -20.28
CA ASN A 74 -7.42 2.38 -21.39
C ASN A 74 -7.22 0.91 -20.96
N GLY A 75 -7.52 0.59 -19.69
CA GLY A 75 -7.33 -0.74 -19.12
C GLY A 75 -5.88 -1.06 -18.74
N ARG A 76 -4.95 -0.09 -18.80
CA ARG A 76 -3.57 -0.28 -18.37
C ARG A 76 -3.46 0.03 -16.88
N PHE A 77 -2.84 -0.87 -16.12
CA PHE A 77 -2.59 -0.60 -14.71
C PHE A 77 -1.61 0.57 -14.54
N VAL A 78 -1.88 1.39 -13.55
CA VAL A 78 -1.06 2.53 -13.16
C VAL A 78 -0.74 2.43 -11.68
N VAL A 79 0.54 2.56 -11.35
CA VAL A 79 1.02 2.71 -9.97
C VAL A 79 1.16 4.20 -9.67
N LYS A 80 0.27 4.73 -8.83
CA LYS A 80 0.25 6.15 -8.44
C LYS A 80 0.63 6.30 -6.98
N GLN A 81 1.79 6.89 -6.71
CA GLN A 81 2.21 7.21 -5.34
C GLN A 81 1.25 8.21 -4.68
N VAL A 82 0.88 7.95 -3.43
CA VAL A 82 -0.11 8.73 -2.68
C VAL A 82 0.40 9.26 -1.34
N GLY A 83 1.44 8.65 -0.77
CA GLY A 83 2.03 9.12 0.48
C GLY A 83 3.22 8.30 0.92
N SER A 84 3.83 8.71 2.01
CA SER A 84 4.90 7.95 2.65
C SER A 84 4.95 8.13 4.16
N THR A 85 5.40 7.09 4.84
CA THR A 85 5.62 7.07 6.29
C THR A 85 7.04 6.61 6.60
N PHE A 86 7.41 6.68 7.86
CA PHE A 86 8.64 6.09 8.38
C PHE A 86 8.31 4.94 9.33
N SER A 87 9.12 3.90 9.32
CA SER A 87 8.94 2.73 10.17
C SER A 87 8.93 3.07 11.68
N TYR A 88 9.71 4.10 12.05
CA TYR A 88 9.81 4.62 13.41
C TYR A 88 9.60 6.12 13.43
N GLY A 89 9.08 6.60 14.57
CA GLY A 89 8.62 7.96 14.75
C GLY A 89 7.18 8.10 14.29
N HIS A 90 6.33 8.65 15.16
CA HIS A 90 4.96 9.01 14.82
C HIS A 90 4.91 10.50 14.45
N GLY A 91 3.96 10.87 13.59
CA GLY A 91 3.70 12.27 13.23
C GLY A 91 4.69 12.83 12.21
N ARG A 92 5.38 11.96 11.45
CA ARG A 92 6.25 12.36 10.35
C ARG A 92 5.68 11.87 9.01
N GLY A 93 5.82 12.68 7.97
CA GLY A 93 5.30 12.33 6.65
C GLY A 93 3.78 12.37 6.62
N ASP A 94 3.17 11.34 6.05
CA ASP A 94 1.74 11.27 5.75
C ASP A 94 0.95 10.36 6.71
N ASP A 95 1.49 10.07 7.90
CA ASP A 95 0.95 9.13 8.89
C ASP A 95 -0.57 9.21 9.09
N ALA A 96 -1.11 10.43 9.22
CA ALA A 96 -2.51 10.69 9.54
C ALA A 96 -3.47 10.59 8.35
N LYS A 97 -2.96 10.49 7.11
CA LYS A 97 -3.83 10.40 5.93
C LYS A 97 -4.45 9.00 5.87
N SER A 98 -5.78 8.96 5.74
CA SER A 98 -6.50 7.71 5.52
C SER A 98 -6.53 7.29 4.05
N LEU A 99 -6.85 6.03 3.79
CA LEU A 99 -7.14 5.54 2.44
C LEU A 99 -8.22 6.41 1.75
N GLY A 100 -9.25 6.79 2.49
CA GLY A 100 -10.34 7.66 2.04
C GLY A 100 -9.85 9.05 1.65
N ASP A 101 -9.02 9.69 2.48
CA ASP A 101 -8.45 11.02 2.21
C ASP A 101 -7.58 11.02 0.94
N LEU A 102 -6.92 9.89 0.66
CA LEU A 102 -6.06 9.71 -0.49
C LEU A 102 -6.83 9.32 -1.77
N GLY A 103 -8.14 9.08 -1.67
CA GLY A 103 -9.01 8.78 -2.81
C GLY A 103 -9.12 7.29 -3.17
N PHE A 104 -8.80 6.39 -2.25
CA PHE A 104 -8.89 4.94 -2.46
C PHE A 104 -10.28 4.48 -2.91
N GLN A 105 -10.34 3.67 -3.96
CA GLN A 105 -11.54 3.00 -4.43
C GLN A 105 -11.50 1.50 -4.11
N ILE A 106 -12.67 0.93 -3.82
CA ILE A 106 -12.77 -0.51 -3.58
C ILE A 106 -12.44 -1.22 -4.90
N GLY A 107 -11.43 -2.09 -4.87
CA GLY A 107 -10.90 -2.76 -6.05
C GLY A 107 -9.48 -2.30 -6.41
N ASP A 108 -9.06 -1.13 -5.94
CA ASP A 108 -7.66 -0.70 -6.06
C ASP A 108 -6.76 -1.61 -5.22
N TYR A 109 -5.54 -1.85 -5.69
CA TYR A 109 -4.50 -2.49 -4.88
C TYR A 109 -3.62 -1.43 -4.20
N LEU A 110 -2.95 -1.83 -3.14
CA LEU A 110 -1.96 -1.01 -2.46
C LEU A 110 -0.56 -1.56 -2.73
N SER A 111 0.30 -0.77 -3.36
CA SER A 111 1.72 -1.07 -3.52
C SER A 111 2.51 -0.35 -2.44
N VAL A 112 3.33 -1.09 -1.70
CA VAL A 112 4.16 -0.57 -0.59
C VAL A 112 5.62 -0.83 -0.88
N SER A 113 6.36 0.24 -1.18
CA SER A 113 7.80 0.19 -1.36
C SER A 113 8.51 0.44 -0.02
N ILE A 114 9.44 -0.43 0.34
CA ILE A 114 10.26 -0.34 1.54
C ILE A 114 11.68 0.09 1.13
N MET A 115 12.08 1.28 1.56
CA MET A 115 13.40 1.88 1.30
C MET A 115 14.22 1.99 2.57
#